data_AF-A0A952DMP6-F1
#
_entry.id   AF-A0A952DMP6-F1
#
_cell.length_a   1.000
_cell.length_b   1.000
_cell.length_c   1.000
_cell.angle_alpha   90.00
_cell.angle_beta   90.00
_cell.angle_gamma   90.00
#
_symmetry.space_group_name_H-M   'P 1'
#
loop_
_entity.id
_entity.type
_entity.pdbx_description
1 polymer ?
#
loop_
_entity_poly.entity_id
_entity_poly.type
_entity_poly.pdbx_seq_one_letter_code
_entity_poly.pdbx_strand_id
1 'polypeptide(L)'
;MFPHMMRTLVKIAVASLIVGTILAHFGITADHLIREFGMTPDRVTELGRKAIDWALPNLLLGSLVILPVWFLVYLFRPPRQHSD
;
A
#
# COMPACT_ATOMS: atom_id res chain seq x y z
N MET A 1 19.60 -11.62 -1.34
CA MET A 1 18.64 -10.59 -0.87
C MET A 1 17.24 -11.13 -0.56
N PHE A 2 16.72 -12.14 -1.29
CA PHE A 2 15.41 -12.76 -1.06
C PHE A 2 15.14 -13.45 0.32
N PRO A 3 16.10 -14.11 1.00
CA PRO A 3 15.76 -14.85 2.23
C PRO A 3 15.40 -13.95 3.43
N HIS A 4 15.87 -12.69 3.43
CA HIS A 4 15.53 -11.73 4.48
C HIS A 4 14.11 -11.19 4.34
N MET A 5 13.66 -10.92 3.11
CA MET A 5 12.29 -10.43 2.86
C MET A 5 11.25 -11.48 3.27
N MET A 6 11.47 -12.75 2.91
CA MET A 6 10.58 -13.84 3.30
C MET A 6 10.50 -13.99 4.83
N ARG A 7 11.64 -13.92 5.52
CA ARG A 7 11.68 -13.98 6.99
C ARG A 7 10.93 -12.83 7.66
N THR A 8 11.05 -11.62 7.11
CA THR A 8 10.33 -10.44 7.62
C THR A 8 8.83 -10.58 7.38
N LEU A 9 8.40 -11.02 6.20
CA LEU A 9 7.00 -11.27 5.89
C LEU A 9 6.39 -12.32 6.83
N VAL A 10 7.08 -13.44 7.07
CA VAL A 10 6.62 -14.47 8.00
C VAL A 10 6.49 -13.92 9.42
N LYS A 11 7.46 -13.14 9.89
CA LYS A 11 7.38 -12.49 11.21
C LYS A 11 6.18 -11.54 11.30
N ILE A 12 5.95 -10.73 10.28
CA ILE A 12 4.82 -9.80 10.23
C ILE A 12 3.50 -10.57 10.21
N ALA A 13 3.40 -11.63 9.42
CA ALA A 13 2.19 -12.46 9.35
C ALA A 13 1.87 -13.11 10.70
N VAL A 14 2.87 -13.71 11.35
CA VAL A 14 2.71 -14.33 12.67
C VAL A 14 2.34 -13.28 13.73
N ALA A 15 3.04 -12.13 13.76
CA ALA A 15 2.72 -11.05 14.69
C ALA A 15 1.29 -10.52 14.48
N SER A 16 0.88 -10.34 13.23
CA SER A 16 -0.48 -9.88 12.89
C SER A 16 -1.54 -10.90 13.29
N LEU A 17 -1.25 -12.20 13.14
CA LEU A 17 -2.14 -13.28 13.55
C LEU A 17 -2.30 -13.31 15.08
N ILE A 18 -1.21 -13.18 15.83
CA ILE A 18 -1.24 -13.10 17.29
C ILE A 18 -2.07 -11.90 17.73
N VAL A 19 -1.78 -10.71 17.17
CA VAL A 19 -2.52 -9.48 17.48
C VAL A 19 -4.02 -9.65 17.15
N GLY A 20 -4.35 -10.16 15.96
CA GLY A 20 -5.74 -10.39 15.56
C GLY A 20 -6.47 -11.37 16.46
N THR A 21 -5.79 -12.41 16.93
CA THR A 21 -6.36 -13.41 17.86
C THR A 21 -6.61 -12.80 19.23
N ILE A 22 -5.68 -11.99 19.74
CA ILE A 22 -5.85 -11.25 21.01
C ILE A 22 -7.04 -10.29 20.91
N LEU A 23 -7.12 -9.49 19.84
CA LEU A 23 -8.24 -8.58 19.59
C LEU A 23 -9.58 -9.33 19.54
N ALA A 24 -9.63 -10.44 18.80
CA ALA A 24 -10.83 -11.28 18.72
C ALA A 24 -11.24 -11.83 20.10
N HIS A 25 -10.29 -12.18 20.96
CA HIS A 25 -10.56 -12.64 22.33
C HIS A 25 -11.22 -11.55 23.20
N PHE A 26 -10.85 -10.28 23.01
CA PHE A 26 -11.50 -9.14 23.69
C PHE A 26 -12.86 -8.75 23.08
N GLY A 27 -13.40 -9.54 22.14
CA GLY A 27 -14.64 -9.22 21.42
C GLY A 27 -14.45 -8.18 20.31
N ILE A 28 -13.23 -7.68 20.13
CA ILE A 28 -12.84 -6.77 19.04
C ILE A 28 -12.65 -7.62 17.78
N THR A 29 -13.77 -8.11 17.24
CA THR A 29 -13.81 -8.81 15.96
C THR A 29 -13.84 -7.79 14.84
N ALA A 30 -13.23 -8.11 13.69
CA ALA A 30 -13.28 -7.26 12.50
C ALA A 30 -14.71 -6.82 12.14
N ASP A 31 -15.70 -7.72 12.26
CA ASP A 31 -17.12 -7.42 12.02
C ASP A 31 -17.67 -6.38 13.00
N HIS A 32 -17.31 -6.45 14.29
CA HIS A 32 -17.71 -5.46 15.28
C HIS A 32 -17.06 -4.11 15.03
N LEU A 33 -15.75 -4.08 14.77
CA LEU A 33 -15.05 -2.85 14.40
C LEU A 33 -15.69 -2.20 13.17
N ILE A 34 -15.95 -2.98 12.12
CA ILE A 34 -16.55 -2.50 10.88
C ILE A 34 -17.96 -1.91 11.14
N ARG A 35 -18.79 -2.58 11.95
CA ARG A 35 -20.12 -2.07 12.31
C ARG A 35 -20.08 -0.82 13.20
N GLU A 36 -19.18 -0.80 14.18
CA GLU A 36 -19.03 0.27 15.17
C GLU A 36 -18.39 1.53 14.56
N PHE A 37 -17.50 1.36 13.58
CA PHE A 37 -17.02 2.43 12.70
C PHE A 37 -18.03 2.85 11.62
N GLY A 38 -19.24 2.27 11.59
CA GLY A 38 -20.28 2.58 10.60
C GLY A 38 -19.89 2.24 9.16
N MET A 39 -18.90 1.36 8.96
CA MET A 39 -18.46 0.88 7.65
C MET A 39 -19.40 -0.22 7.17
N THR A 40 -20.63 0.13 6.82
CA THR A 40 -21.49 -0.75 6.02
C THR A 40 -20.76 -1.12 4.72
N PRO A 41 -20.94 -2.33 4.14
CA PRO A 41 -20.32 -2.69 2.87
C PRO A 41 -20.46 -1.62 1.79
N ASP A 42 -21.61 -0.95 1.75
CA ASP A 42 -21.87 0.19 0.87
C ASP A 42 -20.90 1.36 1.11
N ARG A 43 -20.61 1.71 2.36
CA ARG A 43 -19.66 2.79 2.73
C ARG A 43 -18.22 2.47 2.34
N VAL A 44 -17.79 1.21 2.47
CA VAL A 44 -16.45 0.80 2.04
C VAL A 44 -16.30 0.95 0.53
N THR A 45 -17.33 0.56 -0.24
CA THR A 45 -17.31 0.75 -1.69
C THR A 45 -17.38 2.22 -2.10
N GLU A 46 -18.15 3.04 -1.37
CA GLU A 46 -18.22 4.50 -1.57
C GLU A 46 -16.87 5.17 -1.28
N LEU A 47 -16.21 4.77 -0.18
CA LEU A 47 -14.88 5.27 0.18
C LEU A 47 -13.82 4.84 -0.85
N GLY A 48 -13.90 3.60 -1.33
CA GLY A 48 -13.04 3.09 -2.41
C GLY A 48 -13.22 3.87 -3.71
N ARG A 49 -14.47 4.12 -4.13
CA ARG A 49 -14.77 4.95 -5.30
C ARG A 49 -14.26 6.37 -5.11
N LYS A 50 -14.53 7.01 -3.99
CA LYS A 50 -14.05 8.35 -3.67
C LYS A 50 -12.51 8.43 -3.65
N ALA A 51 -11.85 7.39 -3.15
CA ALA A 51 -10.40 7.29 -3.17
C ALA A 51 -9.86 7.19 -4.60
N ILE A 52 -10.50 6.41 -5.48
CA ILE A 52 -10.14 6.31 -6.90
C ILE A 52 -10.41 7.63 -7.62
N ASP A 53 -11.57 8.24 -7.42
CA ASP A 53 -11.95 9.51 -8.06
C ASP A 53 -11.03 10.66 -7.64
N TRP A 54 -10.47 10.61 -6.43
CA TRP A 54 -9.42 11.53 -6.00
C TRP A 54 -8.05 11.13 -6.56
N ALA A 55 -7.66 9.86 -6.46
CA ALA A 55 -6.30 9.42 -6.80
C ALA A 55 -6.04 9.49 -8.30
N LEU A 56 -7.00 9.08 -9.13
CA LEU A 56 -6.82 8.94 -10.58
C LEU A 56 -6.46 10.26 -11.27
N PRO A 57 -7.20 11.38 -11.12
CA PRO A 57 -6.80 12.65 -11.74
C PRO A 57 -5.48 13.18 -11.18
N ASN A 58 -5.23 13.03 -9.88
CA ASN A 58 -3.97 13.48 -9.27
C ASN A 58 -2.76 12.67 -9.74
N LEU A 59 -2.93 11.36 -9.91
CA LEU A 59 -1.91 10.46 -10.43
C LEU A 59 -1.60 10.78 -11.89
N LEU A 60 -2.62 11.03 -12.71
CA LEU A 60 -2.45 11.45 -14.10
C LEU A 60 -1.75 12.81 -14.20
N LEU A 61 -2.10 13.76 -13.34
CA LEU A 61 -1.46 15.08 -13.29
C LEU A 61 0.01 14.96 -12.87
N GLY A 62 0.30 14.17 -11.83
CA GLY A 62 1.66 13.89 -11.40
C GLY A 62 2.47 13.14 -12.45
N SER A 63 1.88 12.15 -13.12
CA SER A 63 2.57 11.36 -14.15
C SER A 63 2.93 12.20 -15.38
N LEU A 64 2.09 13.18 -15.75
CA LEU A 64 2.38 14.11 -16.84
C LEU A 64 3.68 14.89 -16.63
N VAL A 65 4.09 15.12 -15.38
CA VAL A 65 5.36 15.80 -15.03
C VAL A 65 6.47 14.79 -14.76
N ILE A 66 6.20 13.77 -13.95
CA ILE A 66 7.23 12.83 -13.47
C ILE A 66 7.74 11.95 -14.61
N LEU A 67 6.87 11.44 -15.48
CA LEU A 67 7.27 10.55 -16.59
C LEU A 67 8.25 11.21 -17.57
N PRO A 68 8.00 12.42 -18.10
CA PRO A 68 8.96 13.05 -19.02
C PRO A 68 10.27 13.43 -18.33
N VAL A 69 10.23 13.90 -17.08
CA VAL A 69 11.46 14.19 -16.33
C VAL A 69 12.28 12.93 -16.13
N TRP A 70 11.65 11.83 -15.70
CA TRP A 70 12.32 10.54 -15.56
C TRP A 70 12.87 10.04 -16.89
N PHE A 71 12.11 10.19 -17.98
CA PHE A 71 12.52 9.79 -19.33
C PHE A 71 13.76 10.56 -19.81
N LEU A 72 13.80 11.88 -19.59
CA LEU A 72 14.97 12.71 -19.89
C LEU A 72 16.17 12.29 -19.03
N VAL A 73 15.98 12.13 -17.72
CA VAL A 73 17.05 11.65 -16.82
C VAL A 73 17.56 10.29 -17.25
N TYR A 74 16.68 9.38 -17.67
CA TYR A 74 17.04 8.06 -18.17
C TYR A 74 17.85 8.16 -19.47
N LEU A 75 17.41 8.99 -20.42
CA LEU A 75 18.08 9.18 -21.71
C LEU A 75 19.47 9.80 -21.55
N PHE A 76 19.60 10.77 -20.64
CA PHE A 76 20.87 11.44 -20.35
C PHE A 76 21.67 10.80 -19.21
N ARG A 77 21.24 9.64 -18.70
CA ARG A 77 21.95 8.96 -17.61
C ARG A 77 23.32 8.53 -18.13
N PRO A 78 24.43 9.13 -17.63
CA PRO A 78 25.75 8.73 -18.10
C PRO A 78 25.98 7.25 -17.77
N PRO A 79 26.55 6.47 -18.70
CA PRO A 79 26.88 5.08 -18.45
C PRO A 79 27.79 5.02 -17.23
N ARG A 80 27.38 4.22 -16.23
CA ARG A 80 28.18 3.96 -15.02
C ARG A 80 29.50 3.35 -15.49
N GLN A 81 30.58 4.13 -15.43
CA GLN A 81 31.93 3.62 -15.66
C GLN A 81 32.21 2.64 -14.50
N HIS A 82 32.32 1.35 -14.82
CA HIS A 82 32.95 0.40 -13.92
C HIS A 82 34.41 0.85 -13.79
N SER A 83 34.75 1.43 -12.66
CA SER A 83 36.15 1.58 -12.24
C SER A 83 36.49 0.30 -11.49
N ASP A 84 37.17 -0.62 -12.20
CA ASP A 84 37.89 -1.75 -11.62
C ASP A 84 39.02 -1.27 -10.68
#